data_AF-A8X729-F1
#
_entry.id   AF-A8X729-F1
#
_cell.length_a   1.000
_cell.length_b   1.000
_cell.length_c   1.000
_cell.angle_alpha   90.00
_cell.angle_beta   90.00
_cell.angle_gamma   90.00
#
_symmetry.space_group_name_H-M   'P 1'
#
loop_
_entity.id
_entity.type
_entity.pdbx_description
1 polymer ?
#
loop_
_entity_poly.entity_id
_entity_poly.type
_entity_poly.pdbx_seq_one_letter_code
_entity_poly.pdbx_strand_id
1 'polypeptide(L)'
;MLYFEDALWIRENFWRDTIGTLYFVLGFTGIAFHLVLISILPEISNFISRPTTLILSAQFIACIIQLFVVFVPVPAMIAVNQPYFMNPVMINVPAFFLVLFQTFAFIFMMINGIHRSLKSISPRIGKLIFLDNVIFGTMVFVFCVSFFFTVNICAHTTIRRFNPSQLNWKLQYFEVIAYIYLVALVIVPTIICHTVSLVNLSYRRLFQKPTSSEENLEEELDDSSKETICSVFFYAIFDLLHCFWICLSFLSSDPILSLSNVFLTAYWPLLTSITLDVHIRSALIYRTRGVFQAANSPIVIQPNKKEPKFSKF
;
A
#
# COMPACT_ATOMS: atom_id res chain seq x y z
N MET A 1 24.50 -42.17 10.26
CA MET A 1 23.26 -41.65 10.88
C MET A 1 23.49 -40.28 11.51
N LEU A 2 24.45 -40.11 12.42
CA LEU A 2 24.79 -38.81 13.05
C LEU A 2 25.02 -37.65 12.05
N TYR A 3 25.86 -37.84 11.01
CA TYR A 3 26.10 -36.81 9.98
C TYR A 3 24.85 -36.37 9.20
N PHE A 4 23.82 -37.22 9.13
CA PHE A 4 22.59 -36.90 8.39
C PHE A 4 21.62 -36.10 9.26
N GLU A 5 21.56 -36.40 10.55
CA GLU A 5 20.81 -35.62 11.55
C GLU A 5 21.41 -34.23 11.75
N ASP A 6 22.74 -34.13 11.82
CA ASP A 6 23.44 -32.83 11.89
C ASP A 6 23.20 -31.98 10.64
N ALA A 7 23.22 -32.58 9.44
CA ALA A 7 22.95 -31.88 8.19
C ALA A 7 21.49 -31.39 8.09
N LEU A 8 20.53 -32.18 8.57
CA LEU A 8 19.12 -31.77 8.64
C LEU A 8 18.92 -30.65 9.66
N TRP A 9 19.57 -30.73 10.83
CA TRP A 9 19.52 -29.70 11.86
C TRP A 9 20.11 -28.37 11.38
N ILE A 10 21.28 -28.40 10.71
CA ILE A 10 21.89 -27.20 10.10
C ILE A 10 20.95 -26.59 9.05
N ARG A 11 20.35 -27.44 8.20
CA ARG A 11 19.42 -26.98 7.15
C ARG A 11 18.17 -26.33 7.74
N GLU A 12 17.56 -26.92 8.76
CA GLU A 12 16.35 -26.37 9.39
C GLU A 12 16.64 -25.03 10.08
N ASN A 13 17.76 -24.92 10.80
CA ASN A 13 18.17 -23.66 11.43
C ASN A 13 18.48 -22.58 10.39
N PHE A 14 19.18 -22.94 9.31
CA PHE A 14 19.43 -22.00 8.20
C PHE A 14 18.14 -21.40 7.63
N TRP A 15 17.11 -22.22 7.41
CA TRP A 15 15.82 -21.74 6.90
C TRP A 15 15.08 -20.85 7.91
N ARG A 16 15.10 -21.20 9.20
CA ARG A 16 14.52 -20.37 10.26
C ARG A 16 15.20 -19.00 10.33
N ASP A 17 16.52 -18.98 10.35
CA ASP A 17 17.32 -17.75 10.40
C ASP A 17 17.11 -16.91 9.15
N THR A 18 17.09 -17.53 7.97
CA THR A 18 16.87 -16.84 6.70
C THR A 18 15.48 -16.20 6.65
N ILE A 19 14.42 -16.97 6.93
CA ILE A 19 13.05 -16.45 6.88
C ILE A 19 12.82 -15.39 7.96
N GLY A 20 13.32 -15.61 9.18
CA GLY A 20 13.26 -14.62 10.26
C GLY A 20 13.96 -13.31 9.89
N THR A 21 15.16 -13.39 9.33
CA THR A 21 15.91 -12.23 8.84
C THR A 21 15.17 -11.52 7.70
N LEU A 22 14.56 -12.26 6.77
CA LEU A 22 13.77 -11.67 5.70
C LEU A 22 12.54 -10.93 6.22
N TYR A 23 11.80 -11.49 7.18
CA TYR A 23 10.69 -10.78 7.83
C TYR A 23 11.16 -9.48 8.51
N PHE A 24 12.33 -9.50 9.15
CA PHE A 24 12.92 -8.32 9.75
C PHE A 24 13.31 -7.27 8.70
N VAL A 25 14.12 -7.64 7.71
CA VAL A 25 14.64 -6.70 6.71
C VAL A 25 13.53 -6.14 5.83
N LEU A 26 12.61 -6.98 5.33
CA LEU A 26 11.48 -6.53 4.52
C LEU A 26 10.48 -5.73 5.35
N GLY A 27 10.26 -6.08 6.62
CA GLY A 27 9.43 -5.31 7.54
C GLY A 27 9.98 -3.89 7.75
N PHE A 28 11.26 -3.81 8.13
CA PHE A 28 11.93 -2.54 8.41
C PHE A 28 12.03 -1.64 7.17
N THR A 29 12.53 -2.20 6.06
CA THR A 29 12.70 -1.43 4.82
C THR A 29 11.35 -0.99 4.26
N GLY A 30 10.33 -1.83 4.34
CA GLY A 30 8.98 -1.49 3.93
C GLY A 30 8.42 -0.30 4.72
N ILE A 31 8.55 -0.33 6.05
CA ILE A 31 8.13 0.80 6.91
C ILE A 31 8.88 2.08 6.53
N ALA A 32 10.21 1.98 6.40
CA ALA A 32 11.05 3.12 6.02
C ALA A 32 10.62 3.73 4.69
N PHE A 33 10.41 2.91 3.66
CA PHE A 33 10.00 3.40 2.34
C PHE A 33 8.60 4.04 2.35
N HIS A 34 7.65 3.49 3.09
CA HIS A 34 6.33 4.11 3.25
C HIS A 34 6.42 5.47 3.97
N LEU A 35 7.26 5.60 5.01
CA LEU A 35 7.49 6.88 5.69
C LEU A 35 8.14 7.92 4.75
N VAL A 36 9.10 7.50 3.92
CA VAL A 36 9.69 8.36 2.90
C VAL A 36 8.62 8.83 1.90
N LEU A 37 7.74 7.94 1.43
CA LEU A 37 6.63 8.32 0.55
C LEU A 37 5.65 9.28 1.22
N ILE A 38 5.21 9.01 2.45
CA ILE A 38 4.30 9.90 3.19
C ILE A 38 4.92 11.30 3.33
N SER A 39 6.20 11.36 3.66
CA SER A 39 6.88 12.64 3.91
C SER A 39 7.09 13.49 2.65
N ILE A 40 7.05 12.92 1.43
CA ILE A 40 7.09 13.73 0.18
C ILE A 40 5.71 14.20 -0.27
N LEU A 41 4.61 13.59 0.21
CA LEU A 41 3.25 13.97 -0.21
C LEU A 41 2.94 15.47 -0.01
N PRO A 42 3.39 16.13 1.08
CA PRO A 42 3.22 17.58 1.22
C PRO A 42 4.04 18.41 0.22
N GLU A 43 5.21 17.92 -0.22
CA GLU A 43 6.06 18.65 -1.18
C GLU A 43 5.47 18.66 -2.58
N ILE A 44 4.70 17.63 -2.92
CA ILE A 44 4.05 17.47 -4.22
C ILE A 44 2.57 17.85 -4.20
N SER A 45 2.10 18.51 -3.14
CA SER A 45 0.69 18.90 -2.97
C SER A 45 0.19 19.87 -4.05
N ASN A 46 1.11 20.58 -4.71
CA ASN A 46 0.80 21.47 -5.83
C ASN A 46 0.64 20.72 -7.17
N PHE A 47 1.06 19.46 -7.25
CA PHE A 47 1.01 18.65 -8.47
C PHE A 47 -0.01 17.51 -8.38
N ILE A 48 -0.28 17.03 -7.16
CA ILE A 48 -1.26 15.98 -6.90
C ILE A 48 -2.44 16.56 -6.15
N SER A 49 -3.64 16.26 -6.62
CA SER A 49 -4.87 16.70 -5.97
C SER A 49 -4.91 16.23 -4.51
N ARG A 50 -5.31 17.12 -3.61
CA ARG A 50 -5.47 16.85 -2.17
C ARG A 50 -6.24 15.55 -1.85
N PRO A 51 -7.33 15.20 -2.56
CA PRO A 51 -7.95 13.88 -2.51
C PRO A 51 -7.02 12.68 -2.63
N THR A 52 -6.19 12.66 -3.66
CA THR A 52 -5.20 11.61 -3.89
C THR A 52 -4.19 11.56 -2.75
N THR A 53 -3.74 12.74 -2.27
CA THR A 53 -2.83 12.81 -1.12
C THR A 53 -3.43 12.19 0.13
N LEU A 54 -4.69 12.47 0.44
CA LEU A 54 -5.39 11.87 1.57
C LEU A 54 -5.52 10.34 1.41
N ILE A 55 -5.97 9.88 0.25
CA ILE A 55 -6.10 8.44 -0.08
C ILE A 55 -4.77 7.72 0.09
N LEU A 56 -3.70 8.23 -0.53
CA LEU A 56 -2.36 7.64 -0.46
C LEU A 56 -1.81 7.67 0.98
N SER A 57 -2.02 8.75 1.72
CA SER A 57 -1.59 8.85 3.12
C SER A 57 -2.24 7.77 3.98
N ALA A 58 -3.57 7.62 3.90
CA ALA A 58 -4.29 6.61 4.67
C ALA A 58 -3.86 5.19 4.27
N GLN A 59 -3.67 4.96 2.98
CA GLN A 59 -3.19 3.68 2.45
C GLN A 59 -1.78 3.34 2.97
N PHE A 60 -0.82 4.26 2.89
CA PHE A 60 0.55 4.03 3.36
C PHE A 60 0.62 3.85 4.88
N ILE A 61 -0.18 4.59 5.65
CA ILE A 61 -0.27 4.40 7.11
C ILE A 61 -0.77 2.99 7.42
N ALA A 62 -1.80 2.50 6.71
CA ALA A 62 -2.29 1.14 6.89
C ALA A 62 -1.21 0.10 6.56
N CYS A 63 -0.45 0.27 5.48
CA CYS A 63 0.67 -0.59 5.14
C CYS A 63 1.79 -0.56 6.19
N ILE A 64 2.09 0.60 6.80
CA ILE A 64 3.03 0.70 7.92
C ILE A 64 2.55 -0.13 9.11
N ILE A 65 1.28 0.01 9.49
CA ILE A 65 0.74 -0.74 10.64
C ILE A 65 0.72 -2.24 10.32
N GLN A 66 0.33 -2.62 9.11
CA GLN A 66 0.42 -4.00 8.63
C GLN A 66 1.84 -4.56 8.79
N LEU A 67 2.86 -3.85 8.31
CA LEU A 67 4.26 -4.28 8.39
C LEU A 67 4.76 -4.31 9.83
N PHE A 68 4.40 -3.33 10.67
CA PHE A 68 4.83 -3.27 12.06
C PHE A 68 4.42 -4.51 12.87
N VAL A 69 3.21 -5.01 12.59
CA VAL A 69 2.62 -6.18 13.25
C VAL A 69 3.31 -7.51 12.84
N VAL A 70 4.13 -7.48 11.79
CA VAL A 70 4.83 -8.65 11.26
C VAL A 70 6.34 -8.54 11.51
N PHE A 71 6.90 -7.34 11.31
CA PHE A 71 8.31 -7.00 11.41
C PHE A 71 8.98 -7.43 12.71
N VAL A 72 8.35 -7.14 13.86
CA VAL A 72 8.88 -7.52 15.19
C VAL A 72 8.32 -8.86 15.66
N PRO A 73 7.00 -9.10 15.59
CA PRO A 73 6.43 -10.31 16.19
C PRO A 73 6.87 -11.60 15.50
N VAL A 74 6.97 -11.63 14.16
CA VAL A 74 7.29 -12.86 13.43
C VAL A 74 8.72 -13.34 13.67
N PRO A 75 9.77 -12.50 13.53
CA PRO A 75 11.12 -12.94 13.86
C PRO A 75 11.26 -13.42 15.31
N ALA A 76 10.61 -12.75 16.27
CA ALA A 76 10.59 -13.17 17.67
C ALA A 76 9.92 -14.56 17.85
N MET A 77 8.79 -14.79 17.18
CA MET A 77 8.10 -16.09 17.20
C MET A 77 8.96 -17.21 16.59
N ILE A 78 9.71 -16.93 15.53
CA ILE A 78 10.63 -17.89 14.89
C ILE A 78 11.80 -18.21 15.83
N ALA A 79 12.42 -17.18 16.42
CA ALA A 79 13.58 -17.33 17.28
C ALA A 79 13.29 -18.16 18.54
N VAL A 80 12.10 -17.97 19.15
CA VAL A 80 11.69 -18.68 20.38
C VAL A 80 10.84 -19.93 20.07
N ASN A 81 10.43 -20.12 18.81
CA ASN A 81 9.48 -21.16 18.36
C ASN A 81 8.20 -21.21 19.21
N GLN A 82 7.65 -20.05 19.52
CA GLN A 82 6.46 -19.87 20.36
C GLN A 82 5.61 -18.70 19.85
N PRO A 83 4.30 -18.63 20.21
CA PRO A 83 3.47 -17.47 19.91
C PRO A 83 4.03 -16.18 20.55
N TYR A 84 3.84 -15.05 19.87
CA TYR A 84 4.34 -13.76 20.35
C TYR A 84 3.68 -13.34 21.67
N PHE A 85 2.36 -13.51 21.76
CA PHE A 85 1.62 -13.39 23.01
C PHE A 85 1.25 -14.77 23.51
N MET A 86 1.73 -15.11 24.71
CA MET A 86 1.36 -16.35 25.41
C MET A 86 -0.06 -16.30 25.98
N ASN A 87 -0.58 -15.09 26.23
CA ASN A 87 -1.93 -14.93 26.74
C ASN A 87 -2.96 -15.34 25.66
N PRO A 88 -3.86 -16.32 25.94
CA PRO A 88 -4.84 -16.82 24.98
C PRO A 88 -5.79 -15.75 24.41
N VAL A 89 -6.04 -14.67 25.15
CA VAL A 89 -6.87 -13.54 24.72
C VAL A 89 -6.13 -12.69 23.70
N MET A 90 -4.83 -12.47 23.91
CA MET A 90 -4.00 -11.57 23.10
C MET A 90 -3.35 -12.25 21.88
N ILE A 91 -3.33 -13.58 21.84
CA ILE A 91 -2.64 -14.37 20.80
C ILE A 91 -3.11 -14.03 19.36
N ASN A 92 -4.36 -13.61 19.20
CA ASN A 92 -4.94 -13.26 17.90
C ASN A 92 -4.78 -11.77 17.53
N VAL A 93 -4.33 -10.91 18.45
CA VAL A 93 -4.27 -9.45 18.23
C VAL A 93 -3.38 -9.07 17.04
N PRO A 94 -2.16 -9.63 16.88
CA PRO A 94 -1.36 -9.35 15.69
C PRO A 94 -2.07 -9.75 14.39
N ALA A 95 -2.65 -10.94 14.36
CA ALA A 95 -3.38 -11.41 13.18
C ALA A 95 -4.60 -10.54 12.86
N PHE A 96 -5.31 -10.06 13.89
CA PHE A 96 -6.43 -9.14 13.75
C PHE A 96 -6.00 -7.84 13.07
N PHE A 97 -4.95 -7.18 13.59
CA PHE A 97 -4.44 -5.95 12.98
C PHE A 97 -3.91 -6.17 11.56
N LEU A 98 -3.23 -7.30 11.32
CA LEU A 98 -2.75 -7.68 10.00
C LEU A 98 -3.90 -7.77 8.98
N VAL A 99 -4.97 -8.51 9.28
CA VAL A 99 -6.16 -8.62 8.40
C VAL A 99 -6.86 -7.28 8.24
N LEU A 100 -7.08 -6.55 9.33
CA LEU A 100 -7.77 -5.25 9.32
C LEU A 100 -7.08 -4.26 8.38
N PHE A 101 -5.79 -4.03 8.58
CA PHE A 101 -5.06 -3.02 7.80
C PHE A 101 -4.73 -3.48 6.39
N GLN A 102 -4.54 -4.78 6.17
CA GLN A 102 -4.42 -5.33 4.81
C GLN A 102 -5.72 -5.11 4.01
N THR A 103 -6.88 -5.39 4.61
CA THR A 103 -8.19 -5.16 3.99
C THR A 103 -8.44 -3.68 3.73
N PHE A 104 -8.13 -2.83 4.70
CA PHE A 104 -8.26 -1.38 4.55
C PHE A 104 -7.41 -0.83 3.41
N ALA A 105 -6.12 -1.21 3.36
CA ALA A 105 -5.20 -0.77 2.31
C ALA A 105 -5.61 -1.28 0.92
N PHE A 106 -6.13 -2.52 0.84
CA PHE A 106 -6.65 -3.10 -0.40
C PHE A 106 -7.85 -2.32 -0.95
N ILE A 107 -8.85 -2.04 -0.11
CA ILE A 107 -10.04 -1.28 -0.52
C ILE A 107 -9.63 0.13 -0.99
N PHE A 108 -8.72 0.78 -0.26
CA PHE A 108 -8.23 2.11 -0.65
C PHE A 108 -7.47 2.13 -1.98
N MET A 109 -6.78 1.03 -2.31
CA MET A 109 -6.14 0.89 -3.61
C MET A 109 -7.17 0.96 -4.74
N MET A 110 -8.26 0.21 -4.58
CA MET A 110 -9.34 0.16 -5.57
C MET A 110 -10.07 1.49 -5.67
N ILE A 111 -10.31 2.17 -4.54
CA ILE A 111 -10.86 3.54 -4.52
C ILE A 111 -9.94 4.52 -5.25
N ASN A 112 -8.62 4.40 -5.11
CA ASN A 112 -7.67 5.22 -5.86
C ASN A 112 -7.76 4.96 -7.37
N GLY A 113 -7.93 3.70 -7.78
CA GLY A 113 -8.19 3.33 -9.18
C GLY A 113 -9.47 3.97 -9.73
N ILE A 114 -10.56 3.90 -8.96
CA ILE A 114 -11.84 4.56 -9.30
C ILE A 114 -11.66 6.08 -9.39
N HIS A 115 -10.96 6.70 -8.43
CA HIS A 115 -10.71 8.14 -8.41
C HIS A 115 -9.98 8.62 -9.68
N ARG A 116 -8.91 7.92 -10.07
CA ARG A 116 -8.13 8.24 -11.28
C ARG A 116 -8.98 8.09 -12.54
N SER A 117 -9.76 7.01 -12.64
CA SER A 117 -10.65 6.77 -13.79
C SER A 117 -11.84 7.73 -13.84
N LEU A 118 -12.37 8.21 -12.71
CA LEU A 118 -13.46 9.19 -12.73
C LEU A 118 -13.00 10.57 -13.21
N LYS A 119 -11.75 10.96 -12.94
CA LYS A 119 -11.17 12.21 -13.46
C LYS A 119 -11.17 12.27 -14.98
N SER A 120 -10.85 11.16 -15.66
CA SER A 120 -10.86 11.09 -17.12
C SER A 120 -12.27 10.99 -17.71
N ILE A 121 -13.23 10.40 -17.01
CA ILE A 121 -14.63 10.29 -17.45
C ILE A 121 -15.33 11.65 -17.35
N SER A 122 -15.32 12.25 -16.16
CA SER A 122 -15.99 13.52 -15.90
C SER A 122 -15.29 14.28 -14.77
N PRO A 123 -14.53 15.34 -15.10
CA PRO A 123 -13.87 16.18 -14.10
C PRO A 123 -14.85 16.79 -13.08
N ARG A 124 -16.07 17.13 -13.52
CA ARG A 124 -17.13 17.68 -12.66
C ARG A 124 -17.61 16.67 -11.62
N ILE A 125 -17.87 15.42 -12.05
CA ILE A 125 -18.28 14.34 -11.14
C ILE A 125 -17.13 13.96 -10.20
N GLY A 126 -15.90 13.92 -10.70
CA GLY A 126 -14.70 13.70 -9.90
C GLY A 126 -14.56 14.75 -8.78
N LYS A 127 -14.71 16.04 -9.10
CA LYS A 127 -14.65 17.14 -8.11
C LYS A 127 -15.76 17.03 -7.04
N LEU A 128 -16.96 16.56 -7.40
CA LEU A 128 -18.09 16.42 -6.47
C LEU A 128 -17.93 15.21 -5.53
N ILE A 129 -17.52 14.06 -6.07
CA ILE A 129 -17.40 12.80 -5.32
C ILE A 129 -16.16 12.79 -4.42
N PHE A 130 -15.08 13.47 -4.83
CA PHE A 130 -13.82 13.49 -4.10
C PHE A 130 -13.58 14.83 -3.41
N LEU A 131 -14.61 15.39 -2.77
CA LEU A 131 -14.43 16.46 -1.80
C LEU A 131 -13.73 15.91 -0.54
N ASP A 132 -12.90 16.72 0.12
CA ASP A 132 -12.17 16.31 1.32
C ASP A 132 -13.06 15.66 2.40
N ASN A 133 -14.23 16.25 2.66
CA ASN A 133 -15.18 15.72 3.63
C ASN A 133 -15.74 14.34 3.22
N VAL A 134 -15.95 14.13 1.92
CA VAL A 134 -16.43 12.85 1.39
C VAL A 134 -15.34 11.79 1.51
N ILE A 135 -14.08 12.16 1.27
CA ILE A 135 -12.94 11.25 1.41
C ILE A 135 -12.72 10.88 2.87
N PHE A 136 -12.85 11.84 3.79
CA PHE A 136 -12.78 11.54 5.22
C PHE A 136 -13.92 10.60 5.66
N GLY A 137 -15.16 10.86 5.21
CA GLY A 137 -16.28 9.95 5.44
C GLY A 137 -16.04 8.56 4.83
N THR A 138 -15.44 8.51 3.64
CA THR A 138 -15.05 7.25 2.97
C THR A 138 -13.97 6.51 3.77
N MET A 139 -12.98 7.20 4.35
CA MET A 139 -11.98 6.59 5.23
C MET A 139 -12.61 5.95 6.45
N VAL A 140 -13.50 6.65 7.14
CA VAL A 140 -14.21 6.10 8.30
C VAL A 140 -15.04 4.89 7.88
N PHE A 141 -15.80 5.00 6.78
CA PHE A 141 -16.62 3.91 6.28
C PHE A 141 -15.80 2.67 5.91
N VAL A 142 -14.71 2.84 5.14
CA VAL A 142 -13.81 1.74 4.75
C VAL A 142 -13.15 1.13 5.98
N PHE A 143 -12.80 1.94 6.99
CA PHE A 143 -12.31 1.41 8.26
C PHE A 143 -13.35 0.53 8.96
N CYS A 144 -14.60 0.98 9.05
CA CYS A 144 -15.70 0.21 9.62
C CYS A 144 -15.97 -1.08 8.84
N VAL A 145 -15.97 -1.04 7.51
CA VAL A 145 -16.10 -2.24 6.65
C VAL A 145 -14.95 -3.21 6.90
N SER A 146 -13.71 -2.71 6.95
CA SER A 146 -12.53 -3.54 7.20
C SER A 146 -12.59 -4.18 8.59
N PHE A 147 -12.99 -3.41 9.61
CA PHE A 147 -13.17 -3.89 10.97
C PHE A 147 -14.24 -4.97 11.06
N PHE A 148 -15.42 -4.72 10.49
CA PHE A 148 -16.51 -5.69 10.43
C PHE A 148 -16.09 -6.96 9.71
N PHE A 149 -15.38 -6.83 8.58
CA PHE A 149 -14.83 -7.95 7.83
C PHE A 149 -13.89 -8.81 8.70
N THR A 150 -12.95 -8.19 9.40
CA THR A 150 -12.03 -8.91 10.31
C THR A 150 -12.75 -9.55 11.49
N VAL A 151 -13.71 -8.86 12.12
CA VAL A 151 -14.52 -9.41 13.21
C VAL A 151 -15.35 -10.60 12.74
N ASN A 152 -15.93 -10.53 11.54
CA ASN A 152 -16.71 -11.62 10.97
C ASN A 152 -15.86 -12.89 10.76
N ILE A 153 -14.61 -12.72 10.30
CA ILE A 153 -13.64 -13.84 10.23
C ILE A 153 -13.41 -14.42 11.63
N CYS A 154 -13.13 -13.59 12.63
CA CYS A 154 -12.92 -14.04 14.01
C CYS A 154 -14.14 -14.72 14.65
N ALA A 155 -15.35 -14.35 14.26
CA ALA A 155 -16.59 -14.92 14.80
C ALA A 155 -16.86 -16.33 14.27
N HIS A 156 -16.50 -16.60 13.01
CA HIS A 156 -16.74 -17.88 12.36
C HIS A 156 -15.54 -18.83 12.38
N THR A 157 -14.33 -18.32 12.57
CA THR A 157 -13.11 -19.12 12.62
C THR A 157 -12.01 -18.46 13.45
N THR A 158 -10.95 -19.22 13.75
CA THR A 158 -9.72 -18.61 14.27
C THR A 158 -9.06 -17.83 13.15
N ILE A 159 -8.87 -16.53 13.32
CA ILE A 159 -8.09 -15.71 12.39
C ILE A 159 -6.69 -16.31 12.17
N ARG A 160 -6.12 -16.14 10.96
CA ARG A 160 -4.82 -16.70 10.58
C ARG A 160 -3.77 -16.60 11.69
N ARG A 161 -2.99 -17.66 11.88
CA ARG A 161 -1.89 -17.69 12.86
C ARG A 161 -0.58 -18.02 12.17
N PHE A 162 0.47 -17.32 12.56
CA PHE A 162 1.80 -17.70 12.13
C PHE A 162 2.21 -18.99 12.85
N ASN A 163 2.67 -19.99 12.08
CA ASN A 163 3.21 -21.24 12.59
C ASN A 163 4.74 -21.16 12.54
N PRO A 164 5.44 -21.00 13.67
CA PRO A 164 6.90 -20.87 13.68
C PRO A 164 7.63 -22.12 13.18
N SER A 165 7.04 -23.30 13.37
CA SER A 165 7.64 -24.55 12.91
C SER A 165 7.50 -24.76 11.40
N GLN A 166 6.43 -24.24 10.80
CA GLN A 166 6.18 -24.31 9.35
C GLN A 166 6.57 -23.03 8.62
N LEU A 167 7.02 -21.99 9.33
CA LEU A 167 7.44 -20.68 8.80
C LEU A 167 6.38 -20.00 7.90
N ASN A 168 5.10 -20.26 8.14
CA ASN A 168 4.01 -19.78 7.29
C ASN A 168 2.81 -19.26 8.11
N TRP A 169 1.95 -18.47 7.48
CA TRP A 169 0.67 -18.08 8.02
C TRP A 169 -0.37 -19.14 7.68
N LYS A 170 -0.90 -19.82 8.70
CA LYS A 170 -1.94 -20.82 8.52
C LYS A 170 -3.29 -20.13 8.36
N LEU A 171 -3.76 -20.08 7.11
CA LEU A 171 -5.05 -19.52 6.71
C LEU A 171 -6.17 -20.53 6.91
N GLN A 172 -7.34 -20.06 7.35
CA GLN A 172 -8.54 -20.89 7.48
C GLN A 172 -9.42 -20.76 6.24
N TYR A 173 -10.11 -21.84 5.86
CA TYR A 173 -10.95 -21.87 4.65
C TYR A 173 -12.00 -20.75 4.61
N PHE A 174 -12.59 -20.40 5.77
CA PHE A 174 -13.53 -19.29 5.86
C PHE A 174 -12.89 -17.93 5.57
N GLU A 175 -11.67 -17.67 6.07
CA GLU A 175 -10.91 -16.45 5.80
C GLU A 175 -10.63 -16.32 4.28
N VAL A 176 -10.26 -17.43 3.64
CA VAL A 176 -10.03 -17.51 2.18
C VAL A 176 -11.28 -17.11 1.42
N ILE A 177 -12.42 -17.74 1.72
CA ILE A 177 -13.69 -17.45 1.05
C ILE A 177 -14.11 -15.99 1.26
N ALA A 178 -13.98 -15.48 2.48
CA ALA A 178 -14.31 -14.10 2.80
C ALA A 178 -13.48 -13.12 1.94
N TYR A 179 -12.18 -13.36 1.78
CA TYR A 179 -11.33 -12.55 0.92
C TYR A 179 -11.73 -12.64 -0.56
N ILE A 180 -12.09 -13.81 -1.08
CA ILE A 180 -12.57 -13.95 -2.47
C ILE A 180 -13.82 -13.11 -2.70
N TYR A 181 -14.79 -13.16 -1.77
CA TYR A 181 -16.00 -12.34 -1.87
C TYR A 181 -15.70 -10.84 -1.79
N LEU A 182 -14.79 -10.43 -0.90
CA LEU A 182 -14.35 -9.05 -0.81
C LEU A 182 -13.69 -8.58 -2.11
N VAL A 183 -12.76 -9.38 -2.67
CA VAL A 183 -12.10 -9.07 -3.94
C VAL A 183 -13.14 -8.90 -5.04
N ALA A 184 -14.07 -9.85 -5.18
CA ALA A 184 -15.14 -9.78 -6.18
C ALA A 184 -16.00 -8.52 -6.02
N LEU A 185 -16.34 -8.14 -4.78
CA LEU A 185 -17.17 -6.97 -4.50
C LEU A 185 -16.48 -5.65 -4.86
N VAL A 186 -15.17 -5.54 -4.62
CA VAL A 186 -14.43 -4.27 -4.79
C VAL A 186 -13.82 -4.13 -6.19
N ILE A 187 -13.45 -5.23 -6.85
CA ILE A 187 -12.85 -5.18 -8.20
C ILE A 187 -13.86 -4.84 -9.29
N VAL A 188 -15.11 -5.32 -9.17
CA VAL A 188 -16.17 -5.07 -10.17
C VAL A 188 -16.40 -3.57 -10.44
N PRO A 189 -16.68 -2.71 -9.44
CA PRO A 189 -16.84 -1.28 -9.70
C PRO A 189 -15.57 -0.63 -10.26
N THR A 190 -14.39 -1.09 -9.82
CA THR A 190 -13.10 -0.56 -10.27
C THR A 190 -12.86 -0.83 -11.75
N ILE A 191 -13.11 -2.07 -12.20
CA ILE A 191 -12.98 -2.46 -13.62
C ILE A 191 -14.02 -1.75 -14.48
N ILE A 192 -15.26 -1.60 -14.02
CA ILE A 192 -16.28 -0.83 -14.74
C ILE A 192 -15.78 0.62 -14.96
N CYS A 193 -15.25 1.27 -13.92
CA CYS A 193 -14.68 2.61 -14.04
C CYS A 193 -13.50 2.65 -15.01
N HIS A 194 -12.58 1.70 -14.95
CA HIS A 194 -11.46 1.62 -15.91
C HIS A 194 -11.95 1.44 -17.35
N THR A 195 -12.93 0.55 -17.58
CA THR A 195 -13.51 0.32 -18.92
C THR A 195 -14.20 1.57 -19.46
N VAL A 196 -15.05 2.24 -18.66
CA VAL A 196 -15.73 3.47 -19.08
C VAL A 196 -14.72 4.58 -19.36
N SER A 197 -13.67 4.69 -18.54
CA SER A 197 -12.57 5.63 -18.73
C SER A 197 -11.83 5.38 -20.06
N LEU A 198 -11.48 4.12 -20.36
CA LEU A 198 -10.83 3.74 -21.61
C LEU A 198 -11.70 4.00 -22.84
N VAL A 199 -13.00 3.69 -22.76
CA VAL A 199 -13.96 3.97 -23.84
C VAL A 199 -14.06 5.47 -24.09
N ASN A 200 -14.20 6.27 -23.03
CA ASN A 200 -14.27 7.73 -23.14
C ASN A 200 -12.99 8.32 -23.75
N LEU A 201 -11.80 7.94 -23.25
CA LEU A 201 -10.52 8.42 -23.78
C LEU A 201 -10.31 8.02 -25.24
N SER A 202 -10.70 6.79 -25.62
CA SER A 202 -10.61 6.31 -27.00
C SER A 202 -11.58 7.05 -27.91
N TYR A 203 -12.82 7.28 -27.46
CA TYR A 203 -13.82 8.03 -28.20
C TYR A 203 -13.35 9.47 -28.47
N ARG A 204 -12.86 10.17 -27.45
CA ARG A 204 -12.29 11.53 -27.61
C ARG A 204 -11.16 11.54 -28.62
N ARG A 205 -10.22 10.60 -28.52
CA ARG A 205 -9.06 10.52 -29.42
C ARG A 205 -9.43 10.23 -30.88
N LEU A 206 -10.48 9.45 -31.12
CA LEU A 206 -10.89 9.03 -32.48
C LEU A 206 -11.85 10.02 -33.14
N PHE A 207 -12.73 10.66 -32.37
CA PHE A 207 -13.87 11.41 -32.93
C PHE A 207 -13.91 12.89 -32.56
N GLN A 208 -13.16 13.35 -31.56
CA GLN A 208 -13.01 14.78 -31.26
C GLN A 208 -11.67 15.28 -31.82
N LYS A 209 -11.71 15.92 -32.99
CA LYS A 209 -10.65 16.87 -33.38
C LYS A 209 -10.72 18.09 -32.45
N PRO A 210 -9.60 18.77 -32.16
CA PRO A 210 -9.59 19.97 -31.31
C PRO A 210 -10.43 21.03 -32.01
N THR A 211 -11.69 21.18 -31.58
CA THR A 211 -12.59 22.18 -32.11
C THR A 211 -12.44 23.42 -31.24
N SER A 212 -12.13 24.53 -31.91
CA SER A 212 -11.77 25.87 -31.43
C SER A 212 -12.79 26.59 -30.54
N SER A 213 -13.67 25.87 -29.84
CA SER A 213 -14.51 26.37 -28.76
C SER A 213 -13.97 26.01 -27.37
N GLU A 214 -12.79 25.38 -27.32
CA GLU A 214 -12.15 24.88 -26.10
C GLU A 214 -11.31 25.93 -25.35
N GLU A 215 -11.04 27.13 -25.88
CA GLU A 215 -10.19 28.12 -25.17
C GLU A 215 -10.76 28.56 -23.80
N ASN A 216 -12.09 28.56 -23.61
CA ASN A 216 -12.72 28.87 -22.31
C ASN A 216 -12.90 27.64 -21.38
N LEU A 217 -12.64 26.43 -21.89
CA LEU A 217 -12.64 25.18 -21.13
C LEU A 217 -11.22 24.68 -20.83
N GLU A 218 -10.24 25.10 -21.64
CA GLU A 218 -8.82 24.77 -21.53
C GLU A 218 -8.21 25.35 -20.26
N GLU A 219 -8.59 26.57 -19.84
CA GLU A 219 -8.15 27.13 -18.55
C GLU A 219 -8.69 26.34 -17.33
N GLU A 220 -9.84 25.64 -17.45
CA GLU A 220 -10.34 24.72 -16.41
C GLU A 220 -9.79 23.28 -16.55
N LEU A 221 -9.27 22.91 -17.72
CA LEU A 221 -8.74 21.58 -18.04
C LEU A 221 -7.23 21.45 -17.79
N ASP A 222 -6.48 22.55 -17.75
CA ASP A 222 -5.02 22.54 -17.53
C ASP A 222 -4.63 22.05 -16.12
N ASP A 223 -5.56 22.12 -15.17
CA ASP A 223 -5.42 21.58 -13.80
C ASP A 223 -5.85 20.10 -13.66
N SER A 224 -6.33 19.47 -14.73
CA SER A 224 -6.71 18.06 -14.73
C SER A 224 -5.54 17.20 -15.22
N SER A 225 -4.98 16.37 -14.33
CA SER A 225 -3.97 15.36 -14.68
C SER A 225 -4.42 14.59 -15.93
N LYS A 226 -3.78 14.82 -17.09
CA LYS A 226 -4.10 14.19 -18.38
C LYS A 226 -3.80 12.69 -18.32
N GLU A 227 -4.74 11.92 -17.77
CA GLU A 227 -4.71 10.46 -17.83
C GLU A 227 -4.78 10.02 -19.30
N THR A 228 -3.89 9.10 -19.67
CA THR A 228 -3.76 8.57 -21.03
C THR A 228 -4.38 7.19 -21.12
N ILE A 229 -4.69 6.74 -22.35
CA ILE A 229 -5.15 5.35 -22.58
C ILE A 229 -4.14 4.35 -21.99
N CYS A 230 -2.84 4.59 -22.19
CA CYS A 230 -1.79 3.74 -21.66
C CYS A 230 -1.78 3.73 -20.13
N SER A 231 -1.88 4.89 -19.45
CA SER A 231 -1.85 4.93 -17.99
C SER A 231 -3.05 4.21 -17.37
N VAL A 232 -4.26 4.45 -17.88
CA VAL A 232 -5.47 3.77 -17.39
C VAL A 232 -5.40 2.25 -17.65
N PHE A 233 -4.88 1.83 -18.80
CA PHE A 233 -4.67 0.41 -19.09
C PHE A 233 -3.66 -0.24 -18.12
N PHE A 234 -2.56 0.46 -17.82
CA PHE A 234 -1.60 0.01 -16.80
C PHE A 234 -2.25 -0.10 -15.42
N TYR A 235 -3.10 0.86 -15.02
CA TYR A 235 -3.81 0.80 -13.73
C TYR A 235 -4.70 -0.45 -13.65
N ALA A 236 -5.48 -0.72 -14.69
CA ALA A 236 -6.35 -1.88 -14.75
C ALA A 236 -5.56 -3.20 -14.63
N ILE A 237 -4.42 -3.32 -15.33
CA ILE A 237 -3.55 -4.49 -15.22
C ILE A 237 -3.00 -4.65 -13.80
N PHE A 238 -2.49 -3.57 -13.20
CA PHE A 238 -1.95 -3.62 -11.84
C PHE A 238 -3.01 -3.98 -10.80
N ASP A 239 -4.22 -3.45 -10.91
CA ASP A 239 -5.33 -3.79 -10.01
C ASP A 239 -5.73 -5.27 -10.15
N LEU A 240 -5.79 -5.79 -11.39
CA LEU A 240 -6.08 -7.20 -11.67
C LEU A 240 -4.98 -8.13 -11.14
N LEU A 241 -3.71 -7.78 -11.35
CA LEU A 241 -2.57 -8.55 -10.84
C LEU A 241 -2.57 -8.59 -9.31
N HIS A 242 -2.90 -7.48 -8.65
CA HIS A 242 -3.01 -7.45 -7.20
C HIS A 242 -4.12 -8.35 -6.69
N CYS A 243 -5.31 -8.27 -7.31
CA CYS A 243 -6.44 -9.12 -6.96
C CYS A 243 -6.13 -10.60 -7.19
N PHE A 244 -5.49 -10.93 -8.32
CA PHE A 244 -5.02 -12.28 -8.60
C PHE A 244 -4.05 -12.76 -7.51
N TRP A 245 -3.10 -11.92 -7.10
CA TRP A 245 -2.14 -12.27 -6.05
C TRP A 245 -2.80 -12.54 -4.70
N ILE A 246 -3.70 -11.67 -4.26
CA ILE A 246 -4.47 -11.85 -3.02
C ILE A 246 -5.19 -13.20 -3.05
N CYS A 247 -5.82 -13.55 -4.18
CA CYS A 247 -6.52 -14.83 -4.34
C CYS A 247 -5.57 -16.05 -4.45
N LEU A 248 -4.40 -15.91 -5.08
CA LEU A 248 -3.43 -16.99 -5.25
C LEU A 248 -2.77 -17.41 -3.94
N SER A 249 -2.61 -16.45 -3.03
CA SER A 249 -1.94 -16.61 -1.75
C SER A 249 -2.52 -17.72 -0.86
N PHE A 250 -3.76 -18.13 -1.12
CA PHE A 250 -4.49 -19.13 -0.36
C PHE A 250 -4.17 -20.58 -0.75
N LEU A 251 -3.51 -20.79 -1.90
CA LEU A 251 -3.26 -22.13 -2.44
C LEU A 251 -1.93 -22.76 -1.98
N SER A 252 -1.11 -22.03 -1.24
CA SER A 252 0.23 -22.50 -0.89
C SER A 252 0.52 -22.45 0.60
N SER A 253 0.92 -23.61 1.13
CA SER A 253 1.53 -23.75 2.45
C SER A 253 3.03 -23.40 2.45
N ASP A 254 3.58 -22.94 1.33
CA ASP A 254 5.00 -22.64 1.18
C ASP A 254 5.39 -21.37 1.99
N PRO A 255 6.44 -21.42 2.81
CA PRO A 255 6.94 -20.27 3.58
C PRO A 255 7.24 -19.04 2.73
N ILE A 256 7.80 -19.22 1.53
CA ILE A 256 8.18 -18.15 0.62
C ILE A 256 6.92 -17.49 0.04
N LEU A 257 5.92 -18.27 -0.34
CA LEU A 257 4.65 -17.73 -0.83
C LEU A 257 3.87 -17.03 0.30
N SER A 258 3.92 -17.57 1.53
CA SER A 258 3.36 -16.92 2.71
C SER A 258 4.07 -15.59 3.02
N LEU A 259 5.40 -15.55 2.98
CA LEU A 259 6.22 -14.34 3.13
C LEU A 259 5.83 -13.31 2.05
N SER A 260 5.81 -13.76 0.79
CA SER A 260 5.50 -12.93 -0.35
C SER A 260 4.08 -12.37 -0.30
N ASN A 261 3.08 -13.10 0.19
CA ASN A 261 1.74 -12.54 0.37
C ASN A 261 1.72 -11.33 1.31
N VAL A 262 2.31 -11.48 2.49
CA VAL A 262 2.32 -10.43 3.51
C VAL A 262 3.07 -9.19 3.02
N PHE A 263 4.24 -9.39 2.40
CA PHE A 263 5.04 -8.26 1.93
C PHE A 263 4.53 -7.69 0.63
N LEU A 264 4.12 -8.49 -0.34
CA LEU A 264 3.65 -7.96 -1.61
C LEU A 264 2.39 -7.12 -1.42
N THR A 265 1.44 -7.53 -0.58
CA THR A 265 0.24 -6.72 -0.28
C THR A 265 0.56 -5.40 0.41
N ALA A 266 1.60 -5.36 1.26
CA ALA A 266 2.06 -4.13 1.89
C ALA A 266 2.89 -3.24 0.94
N TYR A 267 3.69 -3.82 0.04
CA TYR A 267 4.55 -3.09 -0.90
C TYR A 267 3.81 -2.70 -2.19
N TRP A 268 2.67 -3.30 -2.50
CA TRP A 268 1.94 -3.03 -3.74
C TRP A 268 1.51 -1.56 -3.87
N PRO A 269 0.96 -0.90 -2.83
CA PRO A 269 0.65 0.52 -2.88
C PRO A 269 1.87 1.39 -3.15
N LEU A 270 3.02 1.01 -2.59
CA LEU A 270 4.30 1.67 -2.84
C LEU A 270 4.75 1.50 -4.30
N LEU A 271 4.74 0.27 -4.82
CA LEU A 271 5.13 -0.03 -6.20
C LEU A 271 4.25 0.72 -7.19
N THR A 272 2.93 0.65 -7.01
CA THR A 272 1.98 1.38 -7.87
C THR A 272 2.19 2.89 -7.81
N SER A 273 2.39 3.47 -6.64
CA SER A 273 2.60 4.92 -6.52
C SER A 273 3.89 5.36 -7.21
N ILE A 274 4.98 4.61 -7.07
CA ILE A 274 6.26 4.92 -7.74
C ILE A 274 6.15 4.66 -9.25
N THR A 275 5.55 3.56 -9.68
CA THR A 275 5.47 3.24 -11.12
C THR A 275 4.58 4.23 -11.86
N LEU A 276 3.47 4.62 -11.25
CA LEU A 276 2.36 5.28 -11.94
C LEU A 276 2.32 6.80 -11.74
N ASP A 277 2.98 7.34 -10.72
CA ASP A 277 2.97 8.78 -10.44
C ASP A 277 4.35 9.41 -10.67
N VAL A 278 4.45 10.24 -11.71
CA VAL A 278 5.70 10.91 -12.10
C VAL A 278 6.16 11.93 -11.05
N HIS A 279 5.24 12.57 -10.34
CA HIS A 279 5.57 13.59 -9.33
C HIS A 279 6.16 12.91 -8.09
N ILE A 280 5.59 11.78 -7.67
CA ILE A 280 6.16 10.94 -6.61
C ILE A 280 7.58 10.50 -6.97
N ARG A 281 7.80 9.95 -8.18
CA ARG A 281 9.16 9.57 -8.60
C ARG A 281 10.13 10.73 -8.60
N SER A 282 9.70 11.88 -9.12
CA SER A 282 10.57 13.05 -9.28
C SER A 282 10.99 13.60 -7.92
N ALA A 283 10.06 13.70 -6.97
CA ALA A 283 10.34 14.10 -5.59
C ALA A 283 11.28 13.11 -4.88
N LEU A 284 11.06 11.80 -5.06
CA LEU A 284 11.96 10.77 -4.52
C LEU A 284 13.39 10.91 -5.07
N ILE A 285 13.55 11.07 -6.38
CA ILE A 285 14.86 11.24 -7.02
C ILE A 285 15.54 12.51 -6.49
N TYR A 286 14.79 13.61 -6.38
CA TYR A 286 15.30 14.88 -5.86
C TYR A 286 15.80 14.75 -4.42
N ARG A 287 14.99 14.19 -3.50
CA ARG A 287 15.41 13.97 -2.11
C ARG A 287 16.61 13.04 -1.99
N THR A 288 16.60 11.94 -2.75
CA THR A 288 17.71 10.97 -2.73
C THR A 288 19.00 11.65 -3.17
N ARG A 289 18.97 12.46 -4.25
CA ARG A 289 20.12 13.27 -4.68
C ARG A 289 20.56 14.27 -3.61
N GLY A 290 19.62 14.97 -2.98
CA GLY A 290 19.92 15.93 -1.90
C GLY A 290 20.62 15.29 -0.70
N VAL A 291 20.18 14.09 -0.28
CA VAL A 291 20.82 13.33 0.79
C VAL A 291 22.25 12.92 0.42
N PHE A 292 22.46 12.41 -0.80
CA PHE A 292 23.82 12.05 -1.26
C PHE A 292 24.73 13.28 -1.42
N GLN A 293 24.20 14.41 -1.85
CA GLN A 293 24.95 15.67 -1.93
C GLN A 293 25.31 16.19 -0.53
N ALA A 294 24.37 16.17 0.42
CA ALA A 294 24.61 16.56 1.80
C ALA A 294 25.61 15.64 2.52
N ALA A 295 25.54 14.32 2.28
CA ALA A 295 26.49 13.35 2.81
C ALA A 295 27.91 13.52 2.23
N ASN A 296 28.01 13.99 0.98
CA ASN A 296 29.28 14.28 0.30
C ASN A 296 29.75 15.73 0.52
N SER A 297 29.00 16.54 1.26
CA SER A 297 29.42 17.89 1.63
C SER A 297 30.33 17.80 2.86
N PRO A 298 31.52 18.44 2.89
CA PRO A 298 32.31 18.50 4.11
C PRO A 298 31.46 19.14 5.21
N ILE A 299 31.36 18.46 6.36
CA ILE A 299 30.67 18.99 7.54
C ILE A 299 31.44 20.22 8.01
N VAL A 300 31.06 21.39 7.49
CA VAL A 300 31.53 22.66 8.02
C VAL A 300 30.72 22.90 9.29
N ILE A 301 31.29 22.54 10.44
CA ILE A 301 30.83 23.03 11.74
C ILE A 301 31.05 24.55 11.69
N GLN A 302 30.04 25.31 11.25
CA GLN A 302 30.09 26.76 11.35
C GLN A 302 29.93 27.13 12.83
N PRO A 303 30.89 27.87 13.43
CA PRO A 303 30.70 28.39 14.77
C PRO A 303 29.46 29.31 14.77
N ASN A 304 28.61 29.12 15.76
CA ASN A 304 27.30 29.75 15.94
C ASN A 304 27.40 31.29 15.87
N LYS A 305 27.25 31.88 14.67
CA LYS A 305 27.10 33.33 14.49
C LYS A 305 25.61 33.70 14.63
N LYS A 306 25.09 33.60 15.84
CA LYS A 306 23.89 34.33 16.27
C LYS A 306 24.14 34.94 17.64
N GLU A 307 24.97 35.98 17.68
CA GLU A 307 24.78 37.03 18.67
C GLU A 307 23.43 37.72 18.40
N PRO A 308 22.58 37.93 19.41
CA PRO A 308 21.30 38.60 19.22
C PRO A 308 21.53 40.11 19.11
N LYS A 309 21.35 40.67 17.90
CA LYS A 309 21.16 42.12 17.76
C LYS A 309 19.72 42.47 18.15
N PHE A 310 19.52 42.88 19.39
CA PHE A 310 18.34 43.65 19.78
C PHE A 310 18.39 45.01 19.08
N SER A 311 17.49 45.24 18.12
CA SER A 311 17.19 46.58 17.61
C SER A 311 15.80 46.99 18.09
N LYS A 312 15.79 48.02 18.93
CA LYS A 312 14.68 48.87 19.38
C LYS A 312 13.43 48.84 18.48
N PHE A 313 12.30 48.42 19.02
CA PHE A 313 11.16 49.28 19.42
C PHE A 313 10.30 48.51 20.44
#